data_AF-A0A920SFG0-F1
#
_entry.id   AF-A0A920SFG0-F1
#
_cell.length_a   1.000
_cell.length_b   1.000
_cell.length_c   1.000
_cell.angle_alpha   90.00
_cell.angle_beta   90.00
_cell.angle_gamma   90.00
#
_symmetry.space_group_name_H-M   'P 1'
#
loop_
_entity.id
_entity.type
_entity.pdbx_description
1 polymer ?
#
loop_
_entity_poly.entity_id
_entity_poly.type
_entity_poly.pdbx_seq_one_letter_code
_entity_poly.pdbx_strand_id
1 'polypeptide(L)'
;MKWTILPEDVSNRDHTGVGGFIQRLDAEVRGGGQPLEGFKFVNSGMEMLHISREIEREALRAGNNPIIYVGFQRPEKLTIELERYQRLNNAGVRTVAFGHGSPNPDEKLITEQWIDLSYDVSKFENQWYLVMPRPNPIVFVGWETSTEMFGEGGVSTPGKEFRGFVSTDERVVDHVVAHLERVRRQHGPAGEMSFERLSDKTPFPQ
;
A
#
# COMPACT_ATOMS: atom_id res chain seq x y z
N MET A 1 8.48 -5.21 13.62
CA MET A 1 9.28 -4.58 12.55
C MET A 1 9.06 -3.06 12.46
N LYS A 2 10.12 -2.26 12.15
CA LYS A 2 10.00 -0.86 11.72
C LYS A 2 9.70 -0.77 10.21
N TRP A 3 8.61 -0.11 9.82
CA TRP A 3 8.13 -0.01 8.43
C TRP A 3 8.71 1.19 7.66
N THR A 4 10.03 1.32 7.72
CA THR A 4 10.80 2.34 7.02
C THR A 4 12.18 1.78 6.70
N ILE A 5 12.82 2.30 5.65
CA ILE A 5 14.23 2.02 5.34
C ILE A 5 15.09 2.59 6.48
N LEU A 6 15.93 1.75 7.05
CA LEU A 6 16.86 2.11 8.12
C LEU A 6 18.28 2.28 7.59
N PRO A 7 19.17 3.00 8.30
CA PRO A 7 20.58 3.09 7.93
C PRO A 7 21.24 1.72 7.76
N GLU A 8 20.85 0.73 8.56
CA GLU A 8 21.38 -0.64 8.48
C GLU A 8 20.88 -1.42 7.25
N ASP A 9 19.79 -0.97 6.61
CA ASP A 9 19.30 -1.57 5.37
C ASP A 9 20.17 -1.16 4.16
N VAL A 10 20.94 -0.08 4.28
CA VAL A 10 21.83 0.46 3.23
C VAL A 10 23.18 -0.25 3.24
N SER A 11 23.65 -0.65 2.07
CA SER A 11 24.95 -1.32 1.90
C SER A 11 25.71 -0.83 0.69
N ASN A 12 26.98 -1.23 0.57
CA ASN A 12 27.80 -0.93 -0.62
C ASN A 12 27.24 -1.54 -1.92
N ARG A 13 26.35 -2.52 -1.83
CA ARG A 13 25.68 -3.14 -2.99
C ARG A 13 24.28 -2.59 -3.23
N ASP A 14 23.73 -1.91 -2.23
CA ASP A 14 22.38 -1.37 -2.22
C ASP A 14 22.38 -0.04 -1.47
N HIS A 15 22.68 1.04 -2.21
CA HIS A 15 22.68 2.39 -1.65
C HIS A 15 21.27 2.92 -1.37
N THR A 16 20.22 2.25 -1.86
CA THR A 16 18.83 2.69 -1.68
C THR A 16 18.22 2.11 -0.42
N GLY A 17 18.78 1.02 0.14
CA GLY A 17 18.29 0.35 1.33
C GLY A 17 17.05 -0.52 1.12
N VAL A 18 16.52 -0.60 -0.10
CA VAL A 18 15.28 -1.33 -0.41
C VAL A 18 15.48 -2.83 -0.24
N GLY A 19 16.60 -3.36 -0.70
CA GLY A 19 16.94 -4.78 -0.53
C GLY A 19 17.11 -5.17 0.94
N GLY A 20 17.73 -4.30 1.76
CA GLY A 20 17.87 -4.52 3.19
C GLY A 20 16.52 -4.52 3.92
N PHE A 21 15.63 -3.56 3.59
CA PHE A 21 14.28 -3.54 4.11
C PHE A 21 13.53 -4.85 3.80
N ILE A 22 13.63 -5.31 2.56
CA ILE A 22 12.98 -6.55 2.11
C ILE A 22 13.53 -7.76 2.85
N GLN A 23 14.85 -7.87 3.03
CA GLN A 23 15.47 -8.96 3.79
C GLN A 23 15.02 -8.94 5.26
N ARG A 24 14.86 -7.76 5.85
CA ARG A 24 14.34 -7.60 7.22
C ARG A 24 12.87 -8.00 7.32
N LEU A 25 12.06 -7.67 6.31
CA LEU A 25 10.67 -8.13 6.22
C LEU A 25 10.61 -9.66 6.14
N ASP A 26 11.38 -10.25 5.23
CA ASP A 26 11.46 -11.70 5.05
C ASP A 26 11.86 -12.42 6.35
N ALA A 27 12.90 -11.93 7.05
CA ALA A 27 13.35 -12.50 8.30
C ALA A 27 12.29 -12.41 9.42
N GLU A 28 11.61 -11.26 9.54
CA GLU A 28 10.52 -11.07 10.51
C GLU A 28 9.35 -12.01 10.23
N VAL A 29 8.86 -12.03 8.99
CA VAL A 29 7.67 -12.81 8.61
C VAL A 29 7.94 -14.30 8.69
N ARG A 30 9.15 -14.73 8.34
CA ARG A 30 9.55 -16.15 8.45
C ARG A 30 9.62 -16.58 9.91
N GLY A 31 10.16 -15.74 10.81
CA GLY A 31 10.31 -16.06 12.23
C GLY A 31 11.12 -17.35 12.49
N GLY A 32 12.02 -17.73 11.58
CA GLY A 32 12.74 -19.01 11.60
C GLY A 32 11.97 -20.23 11.05
N GLY A 33 10.75 -20.04 10.54
CA GLY A 33 9.93 -21.04 9.88
C GLY A 33 10.28 -21.30 8.41
N GLN A 34 9.33 -21.89 7.68
CA GLN A 34 9.51 -22.22 6.26
C GLN A 34 9.77 -20.99 5.38
N PRO A 35 10.55 -21.13 4.29
CA PRO A 35 10.75 -20.07 3.31
C PRO A 35 9.43 -19.41 2.85
N LEU A 36 9.52 -18.13 2.49
CA LEU A 36 8.40 -17.43 1.86
C LEU A 36 8.29 -17.89 0.40
N GLU A 37 7.07 -18.19 -0.04
CA GLU A 37 6.79 -18.56 -1.43
C GLU A 37 6.16 -17.39 -2.19
N GLY A 38 6.19 -17.43 -3.52
CA GLY A 38 5.53 -16.39 -4.32
C GLY A 38 6.09 -14.96 -4.15
N PHE A 39 7.27 -14.82 -3.53
CA PHE A 39 7.97 -13.55 -3.35
C PHE A 39 8.91 -13.29 -4.54
N LYS A 40 8.87 -12.08 -5.09
CA LYS A 40 9.72 -11.67 -6.22
C LYS A 40 10.17 -10.22 -6.08
N PHE A 41 11.47 -10.00 -6.23
CA PHE A 41 12.03 -8.65 -6.38
C PHE A 41 11.70 -8.06 -7.75
N VAL A 42 11.38 -6.78 -7.78
CA VAL A 42 11.10 -6.02 -9.00
C VAL A 42 11.92 -4.75 -9.02
N ASN A 43 12.55 -4.45 -10.16
CA ASN A 43 13.44 -3.28 -10.33
C ASN A 43 13.10 -2.45 -11.58
N SER A 44 11.98 -2.74 -12.24
CA SER A 44 11.53 -2.03 -13.43
C SER A 44 10.20 -1.35 -13.16
N GLY A 45 10.13 -0.04 -13.34
CA GLY A 45 8.88 0.70 -13.19
C GLY A 45 7.78 0.17 -14.12
N MET A 46 8.13 -0.24 -15.34
CA MET A 46 7.15 -0.83 -16.27
C MET A 46 6.61 -2.17 -15.80
N GLU A 47 7.46 -3.00 -15.19
CA GLU A 47 7.03 -4.26 -14.57
C GLU A 47 6.11 -4.00 -13.37
N MET A 48 6.48 -3.05 -12.51
CA MET A 48 5.65 -2.62 -11.38
C MET A 48 4.30 -2.06 -11.81
N LEU A 49 4.27 -1.32 -12.92
CA LEU A 49 3.04 -0.80 -13.51
C LEU A 49 2.16 -1.96 -13.98
N HIS A 50 2.76 -2.94 -14.66
CA HIS A 50 2.04 -4.13 -15.10
C HIS A 50 1.41 -4.88 -13.93
N ILE A 51 2.18 -5.13 -12.86
CA ILE A 51 1.71 -5.79 -11.63
C ILE A 51 0.58 -5.01 -10.99
N SER A 52 0.69 -3.68 -10.91
CA SER A 52 -0.40 -2.83 -10.41
C SER A 52 -1.68 -3.04 -11.21
N ARG A 53 -1.58 -3.13 -12.55
CA ARG A 53 -2.74 -3.40 -13.40
C ARG A 53 -3.29 -4.82 -13.26
N GLU A 54 -2.45 -5.79 -12.94
CA GLU A 54 -2.89 -7.16 -12.63
C GLU A 54 -3.72 -7.18 -11.35
N ILE A 55 -3.24 -6.56 -10.27
CA ILE A 55 -3.96 -6.51 -8.99
C ILE A 55 -5.32 -5.82 -9.15
N GLU A 56 -5.38 -4.70 -9.87
CA GLU A 56 -6.64 -3.99 -10.16
C GLU A 56 -7.62 -4.87 -10.96
N ARG A 57 -7.13 -5.62 -11.96
CA ARG A 57 -7.96 -6.56 -12.73
C ARG A 57 -8.46 -7.72 -11.88
N GLU A 58 -7.63 -8.25 -10.99
CA GLU A 58 -8.02 -9.32 -10.08
C GLU A 58 -9.12 -8.85 -9.12
N ALA A 59 -9.00 -7.64 -8.57
CA ALA A 59 -10.05 -7.07 -7.73
C ALA A 59 -11.37 -6.86 -8.49
N LEU A 60 -11.33 -6.44 -9.76
CA LEU A 60 -12.55 -6.34 -10.59
C LEU A 60 -13.24 -7.69 -10.81
N ARG A 61 -12.48 -8.79 -10.85
CA ARG A 61 -12.99 -10.14 -11.10
C ARG A 61 -13.42 -10.87 -9.83
N ALA A 62 -12.87 -10.49 -8.68
CA ALA A 62 -13.06 -11.17 -7.41
C ALA A 62 -14.52 -11.25 -6.94
N GLY A 63 -15.36 -10.27 -7.30
CA GLY A 63 -16.70 -10.12 -6.71
C GLY A 63 -16.65 -9.87 -5.21
N ASN A 64 -17.82 -9.83 -4.55
CA ASN A 64 -17.95 -9.69 -3.08
C ASN A 64 -17.27 -8.44 -2.46
N ASN A 65 -17.22 -7.33 -3.20
CA ASN A 65 -16.71 -6.04 -2.74
C ASN A 65 -15.30 -6.11 -2.11
N PRO A 66 -14.27 -6.50 -2.88
CA PRO A 66 -12.92 -6.65 -2.35
C PRO A 66 -12.36 -5.29 -1.92
N ILE A 67 -11.41 -5.32 -0.99
CA ILE A 67 -10.68 -4.13 -0.55
C ILE A 67 -9.31 -4.08 -1.22
N ILE A 68 -8.90 -2.91 -1.68
CA ILE A 68 -7.53 -2.61 -2.11
C ILE A 68 -6.99 -1.46 -1.27
N TYR A 69 -5.80 -1.65 -0.70
CA TYR A 69 -5.01 -0.57 -0.14
C TYR A 69 -4.04 -0.05 -1.20
N VAL A 70 -4.00 1.26 -1.40
CA VAL A 70 -3.21 1.86 -2.48
C VAL A 70 -2.37 3.01 -1.97
N GLY A 71 -1.07 2.95 -2.24
CA GLY A 71 -0.15 4.05 -2.01
C GLY A 71 0.00 4.88 -3.28
N PHE A 72 -0.51 6.11 -3.27
CA PHE A 72 -0.42 7.04 -4.39
C PHE A 72 0.82 7.94 -4.31
N GLN A 73 1.53 7.95 -3.19
CA GLN A 73 2.60 8.90 -2.85
C GLN A 73 2.10 10.36 -2.69
N ARG A 74 1.35 10.89 -3.66
CA ARG A 74 0.76 12.24 -3.64
C ARG A 74 -0.65 12.28 -4.28
N PRO A 75 -1.52 13.24 -3.92
CA PRO A 75 -2.87 13.38 -4.48
C PRO A 75 -2.92 13.50 -6.01
N GLU A 76 -1.94 14.17 -6.63
CA GLU A 76 -1.93 14.39 -8.08
C GLU A 76 -1.88 13.07 -8.86
N LYS A 77 -1.31 12.01 -8.26
CA LYS A 77 -1.28 10.66 -8.84
C LYS A 77 -2.67 10.03 -8.89
N LEU A 78 -3.51 10.29 -7.89
CA LEU A 78 -4.91 9.85 -7.91
C LEU A 78 -5.68 10.59 -9.00
N THR A 79 -5.45 11.90 -9.18
CA THR A 79 -6.10 12.70 -10.24
C THR A 79 -5.77 12.16 -11.64
N ILE A 80 -4.55 11.70 -11.88
CA ILE A 80 -4.16 11.09 -13.17
C ILE A 80 -4.88 9.75 -13.40
N GLU A 81 -5.15 8.99 -12.34
CA GLU A 81 -5.75 7.64 -12.40
C GLU A 81 -7.27 7.65 -12.14
N LEU A 82 -7.89 8.83 -12.13
CA LEU A 82 -9.26 9.05 -11.66
C LEU A 82 -10.28 8.10 -12.29
N GLU A 83 -10.31 8.02 -13.63
CA GLU A 83 -11.25 7.17 -14.37
C GLU A 83 -11.09 5.69 -14.02
N ARG A 84 -9.89 5.27 -13.65
CA ARG A 84 -9.63 3.88 -13.28
C ARG A 84 -10.20 3.56 -11.90
N TYR A 85 -9.95 4.43 -10.93
CA TYR A 85 -10.45 4.24 -9.58
C TYR A 85 -11.97 4.45 -9.50
N GLN A 86 -12.55 5.28 -10.37
CA GLN A 86 -14.00 5.35 -10.57
C GLN A 86 -14.57 4.01 -11.06
N ARG A 87 -13.92 3.36 -12.03
CA ARG A 87 -14.35 2.03 -12.51
C ARG A 87 -14.26 0.96 -11.42
N LEU A 88 -13.21 0.97 -10.62
CA LEU A 88 -13.06 0.07 -9.47
C LEU A 88 -14.20 0.26 -8.47
N ASN A 89 -14.45 1.50 -8.05
CA ASN A 89 -15.50 1.83 -7.10
C ASN A 89 -16.90 1.46 -7.64
N ASN A 90 -17.19 1.77 -8.91
CA ASN A 90 -18.45 1.41 -9.56
C ASN A 90 -18.67 -0.12 -9.66
N ALA A 91 -17.60 -0.90 -9.67
CA ALA A 91 -17.65 -2.36 -9.62
C ALA A 91 -17.76 -2.94 -8.19
N GLY A 92 -17.88 -2.08 -7.17
CA GLY A 92 -17.98 -2.46 -5.76
C GLY A 92 -16.63 -2.66 -5.06
N VAL A 93 -15.50 -2.37 -5.72
CA VAL A 93 -14.17 -2.45 -5.11
C VAL A 93 -13.97 -1.29 -4.14
N ARG A 94 -13.69 -1.63 -2.89
CA ARG A 94 -13.43 -0.67 -1.81
C ARG A 94 -11.96 -0.27 -1.85
N THR A 95 -11.67 1.03 -2.01
CA THR A 95 -10.28 1.51 -2.08
C THR A 95 -9.94 2.36 -0.86
N VAL A 96 -8.85 2.03 -0.16
CA VAL A 96 -8.26 2.87 0.89
C VAL A 96 -6.95 3.44 0.36
N ALA A 97 -6.90 4.74 0.13
CA ALA A 97 -5.75 5.42 -0.44
C ALA A 97 -4.87 6.07 0.64
N PHE A 98 -3.57 6.09 0.39
CA PHE A 98 -2.55 6.70 1.23
C PHE A 98 -1.65 7.58 0.39
N GLY A 99 -1.27 8.74 0.92
CA GLY A 99 -0.35 9.65 0.27
C GLY A 99 -0.05 10.88 1.12
N HIS A 100 1.00 11.60 0.76
CA HIS A 100 1.34 12.87 1.38
C HIS A 100 0.54 14.01 0.76
N GLY A 101 -0.18 14.77 1.59
CA GLY A 101 -1.05 15.85 1.17
C GLY A 101 -2.49 15.38 1.00
N SER A 102 -3.40 16.33 0.92
CA SER A 102 -4.84 16.07 0.80
C SER A 102 -5.34 16.29 -0.64
N PRO A 103 -6.24 15.45 -1.17
CA PRO A 103 -6.96 15.72 -2.40
C PRO A 103 -7.74 17.03 -2.31
N ASN A 104 -8.07 17.61 -3.46
CA ASN A 104 -8.87 18.82 -3.54
C ASN A 104 -10.20 18.63 -2.77
N PRO A 105 -10.51 19.44 -1.74
CA PRO A 105 -11.71 19.25 -0.92
C PRO A 105 -13.01 19.48 -1.70
N ASP A 106 -12.95 20.20 -2.82
CA ASP A 106 -14.11 20.46 -3.68
C ASP A 106 -14.41 19.28 -4.63
N GLU A 107 -13.51 18.30 -4.73
CA GLU A 107 -13.68 17.12 -5.56
C GLU A 107 -14.26 15.96 -4.77
N LYS A 108 -15.19 15.22 -5.39
CA LYS A 108 -15.73 14.01 -4.79
C LYS A 108 -14.62 12.97 -4.63
N LEU A 109 -14.35 12.58 -3.38
CA LEU A 109 -13.45 11.47 -3.11
C LEU A 109 -13.99 10.17 -3.74
N ILE A 110 -13.19 9.57 -4.61
CA ILE A 110 -13.56 8.34 -5.34
C ILE A 110 -13.12 7.09 -4.58
N THR A 111 -12.14 7.23 -3.70
CA THR A 111 -11.75 6.19 -2.75
C THR A 111 -12.66 6.22 -1.53
N GLU A 112 -12.78 5.10 -0.82
CA GLU A 112 -13.55 5.05 0.43
C GLU A 112 -12.94 6.01 1.46
N GLN A 113 -11.61 6.08 1.49
CA GLN A 113 -10.84 6.96 2.37
C GLN A 113 -9.56 7.42 1.68
N TRP A 114 -9.09 8.60 2.09
CA TRP A 114 -7.73 9.09 1.84
C TRP A 114 -7.05 9.30 3.19
N ILE A 115 -5.89 8.68 3.37
CA ILE A 115 -5.07 8.79 4.57
C ILE A 115 -3.92 9.75 4.25
N ASP A 116 -4.02 10.96 4.78
CA ASP A 116 -2.97 11.98 4.63
C ASP A 116 -1.79 11.65 5.55
N LEU A 117 -0.61 11.52 4.94
CA LEU A 117 0.62 11.12 5.59
C LEU A 117 1.61 12.28 5.68
N SER A 118 2.40 12.29 6.74
CA SER A 118 3.62 13.10 6.75
C SER A 118 4.59 12.59 5.67
N TYR A 119 5.17 13.52 4.90
CA TYR A 119 6.13 13.23 3.85
C TYR A 119 7.34 12.48 4.40
N ASP A 120 7.55 11.25 3.93
CA ASP A 120 8.72 10.45 4.29
C ASP A 120 9.00 9.39 3.22
N VAL A 121 10.00 9.64 2.39
CA VAL A 121 10.36 8.77 1.26
C VAL A 121 10.93 7.41 1.68
N SER A 122 11.26 7.22 2.97
CA SER A 122 11.78 5.95 3.49
C SER A 122 10.66 5.05 4.00
N LYS A 123 9.52 5.62 4.43
CA LYS A 123 8.39 4.88 4.99
C LYS A 123 7.62 4.10 3.95
N PHE A 124 7.19 2.89 4.32
CA PHE A 124 6.40 2.01 3.45
C PHE A 124 5.11 2.67 2.97
N GLU A 125 4.34 3.26 3.90
CA GLU A 125 3.02 3.84 3.62
C GLU A 125 3.07 5.05 2.67
N ASN A 126 4.25 5.64 2.47
CA ASN A 126 4.44 6.74 1.53
C ASN A 126 4.72 6.24 0.10
N GLN A 127 5.04 4.96 -0.11
CA GLN A 127 5.47 4.44 -1.41
C GLN A 127 4.32 4.13 -2.36
N TRP A 128 4.67 3.79 -3.60
CA TRP A 128 3.73 3.22 -4.54
C TRP A 128 3.47 1.75 -4.20
N TYR A 129 2.23 1.40 -3.85
CA TYR A 129 1.85 0.02 -3.57
C TYR A 129 0.40 -0.26 -3.92
N LEU A 130 0.10 -1.53 -4.16
CA LEU A 130 -1.25 -2.07 -4.20
C LEU A 130 -1.29 -3.35 -3.36
N VAL A 131 -2.26 -3.43 -2.44
CA VAL A 131 -2.45 -4.60 -1.58
C VAL A 131 -3.90 -5.05 -1.66
N MET A 132 -4.11 -6.28 -2.09
CA MET A 132 -5.41 -6.95 -2.06
C MET A 132 -5.30 -8.12 -1.08
N PRO A 133 -5.88 -8.04 0.14
CA PRO A 133 -5.81 -9.14 1.11
C PRO A 133 -6.65 -10.34 0.73
N ARG A 134 -7.81 -10.10 0.09
CA ARG A 134 -8.81 -11.13 -0.24
C ARG A 134 -9.53 -10.73 -1.52
N PRO A 135 -10.07 -11.69 -2.28
CA PRO A 135 -10.00 -13.14 -2.06
C PRO A 135 -8.68 -13.77 -2.49
N ASN A 136 -7.93 -13.11 -3.37
CA ASN A 136 -6.62 -13.55 -3.87
C ASN A 136 -5.54 -12.66 -3.21
N PRO A 137 -4.80 -13.14 -2.21
CA PRO A 137 -3.84 -12.32 -1.47
C PRO A 137 -2.66 -11.91 -2.35
N ILE A 138 -2.48 -10.61 -2.58
CA ILE A 138 -1.36 -10.06 -3.35
C ILE A 138 -0.92 -8.74 -2.72
N VAL A 139 0.38 -8.57 -2.51
CA VAL A 139 1.00 -7.30 -2.19
C VAL A 139 2.05 -6.97 -3.24
N PHE A 140 2.00 -5.74 -3.74
CA PHE A 140 3.06 -5.11 -4.51
C PHE A 140 3.45 -3.80 -3.85
N VAL A 141 4.75 -3.52 -3.77
CA VAL A 141 5.28 -2.21 -3.40
C VAL A 141 6.52 -1.90 -4.24
N GLY A 142 6.62 -0.65 -4.69
CA GLY A 142 7.76 -0.06 -5.36
C GLY A 142 8.20 1.20 -4.64
N TRP A 143 9.41 1.18 -4.08
CA TRP A 143 10.08 2.39 -3.64
C TRP A 143 10.59 3.13 -4.86
N GLU A 144 10.30 4.43 -4.91
CA GLU A 144 10.96 5.32 -5.83
C GLU A 144 12.35 5.64 -5.28
N THR A 145 13.39 5.20 -5.97
CA THR A 145 14.79 5.32 -5.54
C THR A 145 15.53 6.45 -6.22
N SER A 146 14.90 7.14 -7.17
CA SER A 146 15.43 8.36 -7.77
C SER A 146 15.45 9.51 -6.77
N THR A 147 16.56 10.24 -6.74
CA THR A 147 16.70 11.44 -5.90
C THR A 147 15.88 12.60 -6.47
N GLU A 148 15.19 13.34 -5.59
CA GLU A 148 14.51 14.62 -5.90
C GLU A 148 13.22 14.56 -6.75
N MET A 149 12.75 13.37 -7.18
CA MET A 149 11.54 13.25 -8.03
C MET A 149 10.37 12.51 -7.38
N PHE A 150 10.44 12.30 -6.05
CA PHE A 150 9.50 11.46 -5.32
C PHE A 150 8.03 11.87 -5.55
N GLY A 151 7.27 10.96 -6.15
CA GLY A 151 5.85 11.15 -6.43
C GLY A 151 5.57 12.12 -7.59
N GLU A 152 6.56 12.59 -8.33
CA GLU A 152 6.39 13.56 -9.43
C GLU A 152 6.48 12.88 -10.80
N GLY A 153 5.70 13.29 -11.81
CA GLY A 153 5.78 12.68 -13.16
C GLY A 153 5.34 11.21 -13.24
N GLY A 154 5.55 10.56 -14.38
CA GLY A 154 5.12 9.19 -14.66
C GLY A 154 6.21 8.14 -14.43
N VAL A 155 5.85 6.86 -14.53
CA VAL A 155 6.82 5.74 -14.41
C VAL A 155 7.89 5.75 -15.49
N SER A 156 7.59 6.37 -16.64
CA SER A 156 8.49 6.53 -17.79
C SER A 156 9.22 7.88 -17.81
N THR A 157 9.06 8.71 -16.76
CA THR A 157 9.77 9.99 -16.68
C THR A 157 11.27 9.73 -16.62
N PRO A 158 12.10 10.38 -17.47
CA PRO A 158 13.55 10.18 -17.47
C PRO A 158 14.16 10.38 -16.08
N GLY A 159 15.06 9.48 -15.69
CA GLY A 159 15.75 9.50 -14.40
C GLY A 159 14.97 8.87 -13.25
N LYS A 160 13.73 8.40 -13.47
CA LYS A 160 13.01 7.62 -12.47
C LYS A 160 13.57 6.21 -12.34
N GLU A 161 13.78 5.83 -11.10
CA GLU A 161 14.23 4.49 -10.73
C GLU A 161 13.34 3.95 -9.64
N PHE A 162 13.03 2.67 -9.72
CA PHE A 162 12.17 2.00 -8.75
C PHE A 162 12.75 0.65 -8.37
N ARG A 163 12.62 0.31 -7.09
CA ARG A 163 12.96 -1.01 -6.56
C ARG A 163 11.91 -1.45 -5.56
N GLY A 164 11.62 -2.74 -5.50
CA GLY A 164 10.59 -3.24 -4.60
C GLY A 164 10.35 -4.72 -4.74
N PHE A 165 9.15 -5.15 -4.37
CA PHE A 165 8.76 -6.55 -4.43
C PHE A 165 7.27 -6.73 -4.71
N VAL A 166 6.94 -7.93 -5.19
CA VAL A 166 5.60 -8.48 -5.19
C VAL A 166 5.61 -9.78 -4.39
N SER A 167 4.56 -10.05 -3.63
CA SER A 167 4.36 -11.30 -2.92
C SER A 167 2.90 -11.75 -2.98
N THR A 168 2.72 -13.06 -3.11
CA THR A 168 1.42 -13.74 -2.95
C THR A 168 1.36 -14.58 -1.67
N ASP A 169 2.44 -14.60 -0.87
CA ASP A 169 2.46 -15.26 0.44
C ASP A 169 1.54 -14.52 1.41
N GLU A 170 0.50 -15.22 1.90
CA GLU A 170 -0.49 -14.66 2.82
C GLU A 170 0.16 -14.07 4.06
N ARG A 171 1.26 -14.66 4.57
CA ARG A 171 1.95 -14.16 5.76
C ARG A 171 2.52 -12.75 5.53
N VAL A 172 3.03 -12.47 4.33
CA VAL A 172 3.54 -11.14 3.97
C VAL A 172 2.39 -10.17 3.80
N VAL A 173 1.34 -10.58 3.09
CA VAL A 173 0.15 -9.76 2.86
C VAL A 173 -0.49 -9.35 4.19
N ASP A 174 -0.65 -10.29 5.12
CA ASP A 174 -1.22 -10.05 6.45
C ASP A 174 -0.37 -9.07 7.27
N HIS A 175 0.97 -9.20 7.25
CA HIS A 175 1.86 -8.26 7.93
C HIS A 175 1.74 -6.84 7.38
N VAL A 176 1.67 -6.70 6.05
CA VAL A 176 1.51 -5.41 5.38
C VAL A 176 0.15 -4.80 5.71
N VAL A 177 -0.94 -5.58 5.62
CA VAL A 177 -2.28 -5.10 5.93
C VAL A 177 -2.41 -4.71 7.39
N ALA A 178 -1.85 -5.49 8.31
CA ALA A 178 -1.83 -5.13 9.74
C ALA A 178 -1.08 -3.81 10.00
N HIS A 179 -0.01 -3.53 9.25
CA HIS A 179 0.66 -2.23 9.30
C HIS A 179 -0.21 -1.11 8.76
N LEU A 180 -0.74 -1.25 7.54
CA LEU A 180 -1.56 -0.24 6.89
C LEU A 180 -2.84 0.09 7.68
N GLU A 181 -3.47 -0.90 8.29
CA GLU A 181 -4.61 -0.68 9.19
C GLU A 181 -4.22 0.06 10.47
N ARG A 182 -3.02 -0.17 11.00
CA ARG A 182 -2.51 0.62 12.14
C ARG A 182 -2.29 2.08 11.73
N VAL A 183 -1.68 2.32 10.57
CA VAL A 183 -1.47 3.67 10.03
C VAL A 183 -2.81 4.36 9.79
N ARG A 184 -3.77 3.66 9.17
CA ARG A 184 -5.14 4.14 8.93
C ARG A 184 -5.82 4.58 10.22
N ARG A 185 -5.73 3.80 11.30
CA ARG A 185 -6.33 4.16 12.60
C ARG A 185 -5.65 5.35 13.27
N GLN A 186 -4.35 5.52 13.08
CA GLN A 186 -3.59 6.64 13.65
C GLN A 186 -3.88 7.97 12.94
N HIS A 187 -4.24 7.93 11.66
CA HIS A 187 -4.48 9.11 10.82
C HIS A 187 -5.96 9.31 10.47
N GLY A 188 -6.83 8.36 10.83
CA GLY A 188 -8.28 8.50 10.68
C GLY A 188 -8.81 9.57 11.63
N PRO A 189 -9.99 10.16 11.32
CA PRO A 189 -10.60 11.15 12.20
C PRO A 189 -10.81 10.56 13.60
N ALA A 190 -10.37 11.29 14.64
CA ALA A 190 -10.59 10.91 16.05
C ALA A 190 -12.07 10.90 16.46
N GLY A 191 -12.97 11.37 15.59
CA GLY A 191 -14.42 11.42 15.81
C GLY A 191 -15.11 10.17 15.24
N GLU A 192 -15.89 9.52 16.10
CA GLU A 192 -16.70 8.30 15.86
C GLU A 192 -15.99 6.94 15.96
N MET A 193 -15.26 6.72 17.04
CA MET A 193 -15.48 5.50 17.80
C MET A 193 -15.77 5.86 19.26
N SER A 194 -16.97 6.37 19.52
CA SER A 194 -17.46 6.38 20.90
C SER A 194 -17.57 4.93 21.36
N PHE A 195 -16.93 4.62 22.49
CA PHE A 195 -17.04 3.34 23.18
C PHE A 195 -18.50 2.92 23.47
N GLU A 196 -19.44 3.87 23.37
CA GLU A 196 -20.88 3.68 23.58
C GLU A 196 -21.56 2.79 22.53
N ARG A 197 -21.01 2.62 21.31
CA ARG A 197 -21.60 1.69 20.32
C ARG A 197 -21.14 0.24 20.49
N LEU A 198 -20.15 -0.04 21.35
CA LEU A 198 -19.67 -1.39 21.64
C LEU A 198 -20.44 -2.09 22.78
N SER A 199 -21.24 -1.36 23.56
CA SER A 199 -22.04 -1.93 24.67
C SER A 199 -23.46 -2.37 24.28
N ASP A 200 -24.01 -1.93 23.14
CA ASP A 200 -25.44 -2.12 22.82
C ASP A 200 -25.77 -3.36 21.97
N LYS A 201 -24.85 -4.31 21.83
CA LYS A 201 -25.10 -5.56 21.05
C LYS A 201 -24.90 -6.87 21.79
N THR A 202 -24.96 -6.86 23.12
CA THR A 202 -25.11 -8.10 23.89
C THR A 202 -26.39 -8.03 24.72
N PRO A 203 -27.50 -8.65 24.28
CA PRO A 203 -28.56 -8.96 25.21
C PRO A 203 -28.01 -10.00 26.19
N PHE A 204 -27.89 -9.62 27.46
CA PHE A 204 -27.67 -10.58 28.53
C PHE A 204 -28.86 -11.55 28.57
N PRO A 205 -28.65 -12.87 28.56
CA PRO A 205 -29.72 -13.81 28.85
C PRO A 205 -30.16 -13.63 30.32
N GLN A 206 -31.48 -13.60 30.54
CA GLN A 206 -32.09 -13.67 31.87
C GLN A 206 -31.87 -15.06 32.50
#